data_AF-A0AAX6HIG1-F1
#
_entry.id   AF-A0AAX6HIG1-F1
#
_cell.length_a   1.000
_cell.length_b   1.000
_cell.length_c   1.000
_cell.angle_alpha   90.00
_cell.angle_beta   90.00
_cell.angle_gamma   90.00
#
_symmetry.space_group_name_H-M   'P 1'
#
loop_
_entity.id
_entity.type
_entity.pdbx_description
1 polymer ?
#
loop_
_entity_poly.entity_id
_entity_poly.type
_entity_poly.pdbx_seq_one_letter_code
_entity_poly.pdbx_strand_id
1 'polypeptide(L)'
;MNTLGIFLQLIIRGLNNGQTHNRSWLVYSKLKDKVFCFCCKLFKVMHSRTHLAGEGINDWKHLSEKLTQHERSRERALNFIAWVESRERLYKNETIDKEMQTLIKKDKEHWRQVLFRLVAVVKCLVVHNLTFRGTHEKVYQNSNGNFLGLVEMIAEFDPVMEKHFRLIQDKQIHCHYLSHKIQNELIANIGSKVKSEIIKKIKKSKYFSVILDCTPDASKTEQMNLILRCVDVSSTPAKVEEYFLEFLIVEETTGLGLLNVMLDAIKSLELDIDNVRGQGYDNGSKYERKKSGRAKKIT
;
A
#
# COMPACT_ATOMS: atom_id res chain seq x y z
N MET A 1 -49.98 -11.37 -13.61
CA MET A 1 -49.54 -12.06 -12.36
C MET A 1 -48.12 -11.63 -12.05
N ASN A 2 -47.92 -10.97 -10.90
CA ASN A 2 -46.65 -10.31 -10.52
C ASN A 2 -45.48 -11.31 -10.44
N THR A 3 -44.49 -11.14 -11.30
CA THR A 3 -43.20 -11.87 -11.29
C THR A 3 -42.47 -11.76 -9.95
N LEU A 4 -42.65 -10.65 -9.23
CA LEU A 4 -42.16 -10.44 -7.86
C LEU A 4 -42.80 -11.38 -6.82
N GLY A 5 -44.09 -11.68 -6.96
CA GLY A 5 -44.81 -12.56 -6.02
C GLY A 5 -44.36 -14.02 -6.12
N ILE A 6 -44.11 -14.50 -7.35
CA ILE A 6 -43.60 -15.85 -7.61
C ILE A 6 -42.17 -15.98 -7.09
N PHE A 7 -41.33 -14.95 -7.27
CA PHE A 7 -39.95 -14.97 -6.80
C PHE A 7 -39.85 -14.98 -5.26
N LEU A 8 -40.71 -14.23 -4.57
CA LEU A 8 -40.82 -14.25 -3.11
C LEU A 8 -41.28 -15.61 -2.59
N GLN A 9 -42.24 -16.26 -3.25
CA GLN A 9 -42.75 -17.59 -2.87
C GLN A 9 -41.72 -18.73 -3.09
N LEU A 10 -40.76 -18.51 -3.99
CA LEU A 10 -39.64 -19.43 -4.23
C LEU A 10 -38.54 -19.29 -3.18
N ILE A 11 -38.27 -18.09 -2.68
CA ILE A 11 -37.26 -17.86 -1.63
C ILE A 11 -37.84 -18.09 -0.24
N ILE A 12 -39.14 -17.85 -0.03
CA ILE A 12 -39.81 -17.95 1.27
C ILE A 12 -40.87 -19.06 1.23
N ARG A 13 -40.72 -20.06 2.08
CA ARG A 13 -41.68 -21.15 2.26
C ARG A 13 -42.70 -20.78 3.33
N GLY A 14 -44.00 -20.84 3.01
CA GLY A 14 -45.07 -20.87 4.01
C GLY A 14 -45.26 -22.27 4.58
N LEU A 15 -45.36 -22.39 5.89
CA LEU A 15 -45.69 -23.61 6.62
C LEU A 15 -47.20 -23.64 6.95
N ASN A 16 -47.74 -24.84 7.17
CA ASN A 16 -49.17 -25.03 7.46
C ASN A 16 -49.63 -24.35 8.77
N ASN A 17 -48.68 -23.99 9.65
CA ASN A 17 -48.92 -23.24 10.88
C ASN A 17 -48.88 -21.70 10.69
N GLY A 18 -48.83 -21.21 9.45
CA GLY A 18 -48.78 -19.79 9.11
C GLY A 18 -47.37 -19.16 9.22
N GLN A 19 -46.35 -19.91 9.65
CA GLN A 19 -44.98 -19.40 9.72
C GLN A 19 -44.29 -19.42 8.35
N THR A 20 -43.41 -18.46 8.12
CA THR A 20 -42.61 -18.36 6.89
C THR A 20 -41.14 -18.64 7.15
N HIS A 21 -40.49 -19.45 6.31
CA HIS A 21 -39.07 -19.78 6.42
C HIS A 21 -38.32 -19.43 5.14
N ASN A 22 -37.19 -18.73 5.27
CA ASN A 22 -36.35 -18.37 4.13
C ASN A 22 -35.46 -19.56 3.70
N ARG A 23 -35.44 -19.85 2.39
CA ARG A 23 -34.55 -20.83 1.75
C ARG A 23 -33.18 -20.19 1.49
N SER A 24 -32.41 -19.95 2.55
CA SER A 24 -31.05 -19.39 2.50
C SER A 24 -30.03 -20.21 1.68
N TRP A 25 -30.38 -21.45 1.34
CA TRP A 25 -29.58 -22.38 0.54
C TRP A 25 -29.90 -22.31 -0.97
N LEU A 26 -30.94 -21.59 -1.38
CA LEU A 26 -31.38 -21.52 -2.77
C LEU A 26 -30.69 -20.38 -3.51
N VAL A 27 -30.06 -20.66 -4.65
CA VAL A 27 -29.31 -19.67 -5.44
C VAL A 27 -29.75 -19.72 -6.89
N TYR A 28 -29.95 -18.55 -7.50
CA TYR A 28 -30.31 -18.42 -8.91
C TYR A 28 -29.13 -17.90 -9.74
N SER A 29 -28.89 -18.52 -10.89
CA SER A 29 -27.89 -18.06 -11.86
C SER A 29 -28.58 -17.40 -13.05
N LYS A 30 -28.41 -16.08 -13.21
CA LYS A 30 -28.94 -15.31 -14.34
C LYS A 30 -28.42 -15.81 -15.69
N LEU A 31 -27.15 -16.17 -15.77
CA LEU A 31 -26.51 -16.62 -17.01
C LEU A 31 -27.06 -17.96 -17.52
N LYS A 32 -27.41 -18.87 -16.60
CA LYS A 32 -27.92 -20.20 -16.94
C LYS A 32 -29.45 -20.30 -16.89
N ASP A 33 -30.10 -19.23 -16.46
CA ASP A 33 -31.52 -19.19 -16.10
C ASP A 33 -31.99 -20.41 -15.28
N LYS A 34 -31.22 -20.74 -14.24
CA LYS A 34 -31.42 -21.98 -13.45
C LYS A 34 -31.22 -21.73 -11.96
N VAL A 35 -31.96 -22.49 -11.16
CA VAL A 35 -31.86 -22.51 -9.70
C VAL A 35 -31.02 -23.69 -9.23
N PHE A 36 -30.23 -23.46 -8.19
CA PHE A 36 -29.30 -24.40 -7.59
C PHE A 36 -29.49 -24.44 -6.07
N CYS A 37 -29.09 -25.56 -5.46
CA CYS A 37 -28.94 -25.65 -4.01
C CYS A 37 -27.46 -25.44 -3.68
N PHE A 38 -27.13 -24.35 -3.01
CA PHE A 38 -25.77 -23.97 -2.62
C PHE A 38 -25.09 -25.08 -1.80
N CYS A 39 -25.78 -25.58 -0.77
CA CYS A 39 -25.26 -26.62 0.10
C CYS A 39 -24.94 -27.90 -0.68
N CYS A 40 -25.86 -28.36 -1.54
CA CYS A 40 -25.63 -29.57 -2.31
C CYS A 40 -24.61 -29.36 -3.44
N LYS A 41 -24.47 -28.13 -3.96
CA LYS A 41 -23.46 -27.82 -4.97
C LYS A 41 -22.04 -27.97 -4.43
N LEU A 42 -21.80 -27.51 -3.20
CA LEU A 42 -20.48 -27.49 -2.58
C LEU A 42 -20.15 -28.76 -1.79
N PHE A 43 -21.12 -29.33 -1.09
CA PHE A 43 -20.90 -30.44 -0.15
C PHE A 43 -21.40 -31.78 -0.66
N LYS A 44 -21.76 -31.91 -1.95
CA LYS A 44 -22.19 -33.19 -2.51
C LYS A 44 -21.15 -34.27 -2.31
N VAL A 45 -21.60 -35.43 -1.85
CA VAL A 45 -20.84 -36.69 -1.98
C VAL A 45 -20.76 -37.05 -3.46
N MET A 46 -19.64 -37.66 -3.90
CA MET A 46 -19.28 -37.93 -5.31
C MET A 46 -20.37 -38.61 -6.17
N HIS A 47 -21.41 -39.18 -5.56
CA HIS A 47 -22.52 -39.85 -6.25
C HIS A 47 -23.88 -39.14 -6.17
N SER A 48 -23.93 -37.89 -5.70
CA SER A 48 -25.16 -37.08 -5.70
C SER A 48 -25.64 -36.82 -7.14
N ARG A 49 -26.87 -37.25 -7.43
CA ARG A 49 -27.55 -37.08 -8.73
C ARG A 49 -28.57 -35.95 -8.74
N THR A 50 -28.63 -35.10 -7.71
CA THR A 50 -29.65 -34.05 -7.68
C THR A 50 -29.36 -32.97 -8.74
N HIS A 51 -30.34 -32.66 -9.59
CA HIS A 51 -30.21 -31.58 -10.58
C HIS A 51 -29.82 -30.25 -9.92
N LEU A 52 -30.30 -29.98 -8.70
CA LEU A 52 -29.97 -28.78 -7.93
C LEU A 52 -28.48 -28.69 -7.51
N ALA A 53 -27.75 -29.81 -7.42
CA ALA A 53 -26.30 -29.85 -7.18
C ALA A 53 -25.47 -29.86 -8.47
N GLY A 54 -26.05 -30.34 -9.58
CA GLY A 54 -25.39 -30.46 -10.87
C GLY A 54 -25.72 -29.31 -11.81
N GLU A 55 -26.66 -29.58 -12.71
CA GLU A 55 -26.99 -28.76 -13.88
C GLU A 55 -27.93 -27.58 -13.58
N GLY A 56 -28.66 -27.63 -12.48
CA GLY A 56 -29.69 -26.67 -12.06
C GLY A 56 -31.07 -27.00 -12.61
N ILE A 57 -32.12 -26.37 -12.04
CA ILE A 57 -33.52 -26.54 -12.45
C ILE A 57 -34.06 -25.22 -13.02
N ASN A 58 -34.71 -25.28 -14.18
CA ASN A 58 -35.44 -24.17 -14.82
C ASN A 58 -36.92 -24.51 -15.13
N ASP A 59 -37.42 -25.64 -14.62
CA ASP A 59 -38.84 -25.99 -14.70
C ASP A 59 -39.64 -25.19 -13.67
N TRP A 60 -39.90 -23.92 -14.01
CA TRP A 60 -40.56 -22.95 -13.15
C TRP A 60 -41.96 -23.37 -12.70
N LYS A 61 -42.67 -24.17 -13.52
CA LYS A 61 -44.04 -24.64 -13.23
C LYS A 61 -44.08 -25.63 -12.06
N HIS A 62 -43.12 -26.56 -12.02
CA HIS A 62 -43.05 -27.59 -10.98
C HIS A 62 -41.96 -27.32 -9.94
N LEU A 63 -41.34 -26.14 -9.96
CA LEU A 63 -40.20 -25.82 -9.11
C LEU A 63 -40.57 -25.90 -7.62
N SER A 64 -41.72 -25.37 -7.21
CA SER A 64 -42.16 -25.39 -5.81
C SER A 64 -42.26 -26.81 -5.24
N GLU A 65 -42.82 -27.73 -6.03
CA GLU A 65 -42.93 -29.15 -5.65
C GLU A 65 -41.56 -29.81 -5.58
N LYS A 66 -40.71 -29.61 -6.61
CA LYS A 66 -39.34 -30.16 -6.65
C LYS A 66 -38.48 -29.64 -5.49
N LEU A 67 -38.62 -28.38 -5.11
CA LEU A 67 -37.94 -27.82 -3.93
C LEU A 67 -38.45 -28.45 -2.64
N THR A 68 -39.77 -28.66 -2.50
CA THR A 68 -40.35 -29.30 -1.32
C THR A 68 -39.91 -30.76 -1.18
N GLN A 69 -39.84 -31.51 -2.28
CA GLN A 69 -39.30 -32.86 -2.31
C GLN A 69 -37.80 -32.88 -1.97
N HIS A 70 -37.02 -31.95 -2.54
CA HIS A 70 -35.60 -31.81 -2.24
C HIS A 70 -35.33 -31.46 -0.77
N GLU A 71 -36.14 -30.60 -0.15
CA GLU A 71 -36.02 -30.25 1.27
C GLU A 71 -36.20 -31.45 2.20
N ARG A 72 -37.01 -32.43 1.80
CA ARG A 72 -37.25 -33.69 2.53
C ARG A 72 -36.17 -34.75 2.27
N SER A 73 -35.28 -34.53 1.31
CA SER A 73 -34.21 -35.47 1.01
C SER A 73 -33.17 -35.53 2.12
N ARG A 74 -32.78 -36.76 2.52
CA ARG A 74 -31.69 -37.01 3.46
C ARG A 74 -30.37 -36.41 2.99
N GLU A 75 -30.11 -36.48 1.68
CA GLU A 75 -28.89 -35.94 1.09
C GLU A 75 -28.80 -34.42 1.27
N ARG A 76 -29.91 -33.72 1.01
CA ARG A 76 -30.01 -32.27 1.26
C ARG A 76 -29.77 -31.94 2.72
N ALA A 77 -30.34 -32.71 3.64
CA ALA A 77 -30.17 -32.49 5.09
C ALA A 77 -28.70 -32.63 5.51
N LEU A 78 -28.00 -33.67 5.06
CA LEU A 78 -26.57 -33.87 5.35
C LEU A 78 -25.71 -32.74 4.77
N ASN A 79 -25.94 -32.37 3.51
CA ASN A 79 -25.19 -31.27 2.87
C ASN A 79 -25.47 -29.92 3.55
N PHE A 80 -26.70 -29.70 4.03
CA PHE A 80 -27.06 -28.50 4.78
C PHE A 80 -26.38 -28.45 6.15
N ILE A 81 -26.33 -29.58 6.88
CA ILE A 81 -25.59 -29.68 8.15
C ILE A 81 -24.10 -29.40 7.92
N ALA A 82 -23.48 -30.05 6.93
CA ALA A 82 -22.07 -29.83 6.59
C ALA A 82 -21.79 -28.37 6.23
N TRP A 83 -22.71 -27.71 5.51
CA TRP A 83 -22.60 -26.28 5.20
C TRP A 83 -22.66 -25.41 6.44
N VAL A 84 -23.68 -25.60 7.30
CA VAL A 84 -23.84 -24.82 8.53
C VAL A 84 -22.62 -25.03 9.44
N GLU A 85 -22.20 -26.26 9.63
CA GLU A 85 -21.00 -26.59 10.42
C GLU A 85 -19.74 -25.93 9.85
N SER A 86 -19.52 -26.00 8.54
CA SER A 86 -18.38 -25.35 7.89
C SER A 86 -18.42 -23.83 8.06
N ARG A 87 -19.60 -23.21 7.97
CA ARG A 87 -19.79 -21.78 8.19
C ARG A 87 -19.46 -21.38 9.63
N GLU A 88 -19.92 -22.16 10.61
CA GLU A 88 -19.59 -21.92 12.02
C GLU A 88 -18.09 -22.09 12.29
N ARG A 89 -17.46 -23.13 11.73
CA ARG A 89 -16.01 -23.33 11.84
C ARG A 89 -15.21 -22.19 11.19
N LEU A 90 -15.66 -21.67 10.05
CA LEU A 90 -15.06 -20.48 9.42
C LEU A 90 -15.19 -19.25 10.31
N TYR A 91 -16.38 -19.02 10.89
CA TYR A 91 -16.61 -17.90 11.80
C TYR A 91 -15.73 -17.98 13.06
N LYS A 92 -15.53 -19.19 13.60
CA LYS A 92 -14.69 -19.44 14.78
C LYS A 92 -13.19 -19.60 14.47
N ASN A 93 -12.77 -19.55 13.20
CA ASN A 93 -11.42 -19.92 12.75
C ASN A 93 -10.98 -21.31 13.26
N GLU A 94 -11.85 -22.32 13.14
CA GLU A 94 -11.61 -23.73 13.49
C GLU A 94 -11.52 -24.61 12.23
N THR A 95 -10.95 -24.05 11.17
CA THR A 95 -10.69 -24.75 9.92
C THR A 95 -9.43 -25.63 10.03
N ILE A 96 -9.29 -26.58 9.11
CA ILE A 96 -8.14 -27.48 9.05
C ILE A 96 -6.82 -26.70 8.91
N ASP A 97 -6.86 -25.54 8.22
CA ASP A 97 -5.70 -24.67 8.03
C ASP A 97 -5.46 -23.67 9.18
N LYS A 98 -6.23 -23.72 10.28
CA LYS A 98 -6.09 -22.79 11.43
C LYS A 98 -4.66 -22.67 11.93
N GLU A 99 -3.98 -23.81 12.10
CA GLU A 99 -2.60 -23.84 12.58
C GLU A 99 -1.65 -23.17 11.59
N MET A 100 -1.81 -23.46 10.30
CA MET A 100 -1.04 -22.85 9.22
C MET A 100 -1.29 -21.34 9.11
N GLN A 101 -2.54 -20.89 9.18
CA GLN A 101 -2.89 -19.46 9.23
C GLN A 101 -2.26 -18.76 10.44
N THR A 102 -2.23 -19.44 11.58
CA THR A 102 -1.60 -18.91 12.79
C THR A 102 -0.10 -18.73 12.61
N LEU A 103 0.59 -19.69 11.97
CA LEU A 103 2.02 -19.57 11.63
C LEU A 103 2.27 -18.42 10.66
N ILE A 104 1.51 -18.33 9.57
CA ILE A 104 1.61 -17.23 8.60
C ILE A 104 1.42 -15.87 9.28
N LYS A 105 0.46 -15.77 10.21
CA LYS A 105 0.21 -14.53 10.96
C LYS A 105 1.39 -14.18 11.87
N LYS A 106 1.97 -15.17 12.56
CA LYS A 106 3.16 -14.97 13.40
C LYS A 106 4.35 -14.51 12.57
N ASP A 107 4.57 -15.09 11.39
CA ASP A 107 5.67 -14.68 10.50
C ASP A 107 5.45 -13.29 9.93
N LYS A 108 4.23 -12.95 9.50
CA LYS A 108 3.88 -11.58 9.07
C LYS A 108 4.16 -10.56 10.17
N GLU A 109 3.81 -10.90 11.41
CA GLU A 109 4.08 -10.00 12.54
C GLU A 109 5.57 -9.88 12.82
N HIS A 110 6.33 -10.98 12.80
CA HIS A 110 7.78 -10.96 12.92
C HIS A 110 8.42 -10.01 11.89
N TRP A 111 8.06 -10.12 10.61
CA TRP A 111 8.60 -9.25 9.56
C TRP A 111 8.20 -7.78 9.71
N ARG A 112 6.97 -7.49 10.14
CA ARG A 112 6.54 -6.11 10.44
C ARG A 112 7.38 -5.51 11.55
N GLN A 113 7.62 -6.28 12.61
CA GLN A 113 8.42 -5.84 13.75
C GLN A 113 9.88 -5.60 13.35
N VAL A 114 10.47 -6.47 12.53
CA VAL A 114 11.82 -6.25 11.96
C VAL A 114 11.85 -4.95 11.14
N LEU A 115 10.94 -4.79 10.17
CA LEU A 115 10.88 -3.59 9.31
C LEU A 115 10.73 -2.29 10.11
N PHE A 116 9.92 -2.30 11.16
CA PHE A 116 9.74 -1.13 12.02
C PHE A 116 11.07 -0.65 12.64
N ARG A 117 11.91 -1.59 13.08
CA ARG A 117 13.22 -1.31 13.67
C ARG A 117 14.22 -0.85 12.61
N LEU A 118 14.21 -1.46 11.42
CA LEU A 118 15.05 -1.01 10.30
C LEU A 118 14.70 0.43 9.89
N VAL A 119 13.42 0.78 9.80
CA VAL A 119 12.97 2.16 9.53
C VAL A 119 13.44 3.11 10.64
N ALA A 120 13.39 2.70 11.91
CA ALA A 120 13.91 3.50 13.01
C ALA A 120 15.42 3.76 12.90
N VAL A 121 16.20 2.74 12.52
CA VAL A 121 17.66 2.88 12.26
C VAL A 121 17.91 3.84 11.09
N VAL A 122 17.20 3.66 9.97
CA VAL A 122 17.33 4.57 8.81
C VAL A 122 17.03 6.01 9.23
N LYS A 123 15.93 6.23 9.96
CA LYS A 123 15.55 7.55 10.45
C LYS A 123 16.62 8.15 11.37
N CYS A 124 17.18 7.36 12.29
CA CYS A 124 18.25 7.79 13.17
C CYS A 124 19.46 8.27 12.37
N LEU A 125 19.95 7.46 11.43
CA LEU A 125 21.09 7.80 10.59
C LEU A 125 20.86 9.05 9.75
N VAL A 126 19.67 9.22 9.15
CA VAL A 126 19.32 10.43 8.38
C VAL A 126 19.32 11.66 9.26
N VAL A 127 18.66 11.62 10.42
CA VAL A 127 18.53 12.78 11.32
C VAL A 127 19.88 13.24 11.86
N HIS A 128 20.80 12.31 12.08
CA HIS A 128 22.16 12.60 12.56
C HIS A 128 23.20 12.77 11.44
N ASN A 129 22.78 12.77 10.17
CA ASN A 129 23.67 12.87 9.00
C ASN A 129 24.83 11.85 9.02
N LEU A 130 24.54 10.62 9.47
CA LEU A 130 25.52 9.55 9.56
C LEU A 130 25.55 8.71 8.29
N THR A 131 26.74 8.25 7.90
CA THR A 131 26.92 7.34 6.77
C THR A 131 26.24 6.00 7.04
N PHE A 132 25.60 5.41 6.03
CA PHE A 132 24.89 4.14 6.20
C PHE A 132 25.82 2.94 6.05
N ARG A 133 26.69 3.00 5.04
CA ARG A 133 27.49 1.88 4.56
C ARG A 133 28.92 1.97 5.06
N GLY A 134 29.53 0.80 5.21
CA GLY A 134 30.96 0.64 5.39
C GLY A 134 31.58 0.00 4.14
N THR A 135 32.80 -0.50 4.30
CA THR A 135 33.51 -1.23 3.23
C THR A 135 32.96 -2.64 3.02
N HIS A 136 32.33 -3.23 4.04
CA HIS A 136 31.71 -4.55 3.98
C HIS A 136 30.18 -4.47 4.09
N GLU A 137 29.49 -5.44 3.51
CA GLU A 137 28.01 -5.49 3.50
C GLU A 137 27.44 -6.65 4.34
N LYS A 138 28.30 -7.36 5.08
CA LYS A 138 27.87 -8.50 5.91
C LYS A 138 27.83 -8.13 7.37
N VAL A 139 26.84 -8.68 8.04
CA VAL A 139 26.67 -8.63 9.49
C VAL A 139 27.88 -9.28 10.18
N TYR A 140 28.32 -8.72 11.30
CA TYR A 140 29.46 -9.11 12.12
C TYR A 140 30.82 -9.05 11.42
N GLN A 141 30.91 -8.38 10.27
CA GLN A 141 32.19 -8.05 9.66
C GLN A 141 32.66 -6.67 10.11
N ASN A 142 33.96 -6.55 10.35
CA ASN A 142 34.57 -5.25 10.64
C ASN A 142 34.30 -4.28 9.48
N SER A 143 33.95 -3.03 9.83
CA SER A 143 33.61 -1.98 8.85
C SER A 143 32.39 -2.32 7.97
N ASN A 144 31.36 -2.92 8.55
CA ASN A 144 30.05 -3.18 7.93
C ASN A 144 29.12 -1.94 7.83
N GLY A 145 29.55 -0.79 8.37
CA GLY A 145 28.84 0.48 8.31
C GLY A 145 27.87 0.70 9.47
N ASN A 146 27.45 1.95 9.67
CA ASN A 146 26.63 2.31 10.83
C ASN A 146 25.24 1.68 10.78
N PHE A 147 24.68 1.42 9.59
CA PHE A 147 23.39 0.73 9.49
C PHE A 147 23.46 -0.67 10.10
N LEU A 148 24.42 -1.50 9.67
CA LEU A 148 24.54 -2.86 10.20
C LEU A 148 25.01 -2.86 11.65
N GLY A 149 25.93 -1.97 12.03
CA GLY A 149 26.37 -1.83 13.42
C GLY A 149 25.25 -1.44 14.39
N LEU A 150 24.34 -0.54 13.99
CA LEU A 150 23.18 -0.20 14.83
C LEU A 150 22.16 -1.34 14.91
N VAL A 151 21.95 -2.08 13.81
CA VAL A 151 21.04 -3.24 13.79
C VAL A 151 21.62 -4.36 14.67
N GLU A 152 22.94 -4.58 14.65
CA GLU A 152 23.65 -5.50 15.54
C GLU A 152 23.48 -5.11 17.00
N MET A 153 23.70 -3.84 17.33
CA MET A 153 23.51 -3.30 18.67
C MET A 153 22.06 -3.49 19.15
N ILE A 154 21.05 -3.26 18.30
CA ILE A 154 19.65 -3.53 18.65
C ILE A 154 19.41 -5.03 18.91
N ALA A 155 20.05 -5.92 18.15
CA ALA A 155 19.90 -7.36 18.33
C ALA A 155 20.45 -7.88 19.68
N GLU A 156 21.28 -7.10 20.39
CA GLU A 156 21.78 -7.47 21.72
C GLU A 156 20.70 -7.41 22.81
N PHE A 157 19.67 -6.57 22.66
CA PHE A 157 18.64 -6.37 23.68
C PHE A 157 17.20 -6.51 23.18
N ASP A 158 16.94 -6.48 21.87
CA ASP A 158 15.62 -6.67 21.30
C ASP A 158 15.39 -8.13 20.88
N PRO A 159 14.46 -8.87 21.53
CA PRO A 159 14.26 -10.30 21.24
C PRO A 159 13.82 -10.60 19.80
N VAL A 160 13.18 -9.64 19.12
CA VAL A 160 12.75 -9.82 17.73
C VAL A 160 13.96 -9.80 16.81
N MET A 161 14.86 -8.84 17.00
CA MET A 161 16.09 -8.74 16.22
C MET A 161 17.08 -9.85 16.59
N GLU A 162 17.20 -10.22 17.87
CA GLU A 162 18.00 -11.36 18.30
C GLU A 162 17.55 -12.65 17.58
N LYS A 163 16.24 -12.95 17.62
CA LYS A 163 15.65 -14.07 16.88
C LYS A 163 15.92 -13.94 15.38
N HIS A 164 15.75 -12.75 14.82
CA HIS A 164 15.95 -12.52 13.39
C HIS A 164 17.39 -12.87 12.97
N PHE A 165 18.39 -12.43 13.73
CA PHE A 165 19.80 -12.73 13.49
C PHE A 165 20.12 -14.21 13.66
N ARG A 166 19.52 -14.87 14.66
CA ARG A 166 19.64 -16.33 14.82
C ARG A 166 19.15 -17.08 13.57
N LEU A 167 17.99 -16.69 13.03
CA LEU A 167 17.47 -17.28 11.79
C LEU A 167 18.40 -17.06 10.58
N ILE A 168 19.12 -15.93 10.53
CA ILE A 168 20.14 -15.66 9.51
C ILE A 168 21.34 -16.60 9.67
N GLN A 169 21.88 -16.71 10.88
CA GLN A 169 23.04 -17.54 11.20
C GLN A 169 22.77 -19.03 10.95
N ASP A 170 21.58 -19.50 11.35
CA ASP A 170 21.12 -20.87 11.15
C ASP A 170 20.74 -21.18 9.68
N LYS A 171 20.84 -20.19 8.78
CA LYS A 171 20.46 -20.28 7.35
C LYS A 171 18.99 -20.69 7.13
N GLN A 172 18.12 -20.40 8.08
CA GLN A 172 16.68 -20.67 7.97
C GLN A 172 15.97 -19.64 7.09
N ILE A 173 16.56 -18.45 6.93
CA ILE A 173 16.06 -17.39 6.05
C ILE A 173 17.15 -16.92 5.08
N HIS A 174 16.74 -16.64 3.84
CA HIS A 174 17.63 -16.10 2.79
C HIS A 174 17.41 -14.62 2.53
N CYS A 175 16.21 -14.10 2.80
CA CYS A 175 15.89 -12.68 2.70
C CYS A 175 15.98 -12.06 4.09
N HIS A 176 16.87 -11.09 4.28
CA HIS A 176 17.15 -10.51 5.61
C HIS A 176 16.72 -9.04 5.74
N TYR A 177 16.37 -8.38 4.63
CA TYR A 177 16.09 -6.94 4.60
C TYR A 177 17.26 -6.02 5.04
N LEU A 178 18.47 -6.55 5.21
CA LEU A 178 19.65 -5.80 5.64
C LEU A 178 20.52 -5.29 4.48
N SER A 179 20.23 -5.71 3.25
CA SER A 179 21.07 -5.39 2.08
C SER A 179 21.02 -3.91 1.70
N HIS A 180 22.07 -3.44 1.00
CA HIS A 180 22.15 -2.06 0.51
C HIS A 180 20.96 -1.67 -0.39
N LYS A 181 20.36 -2.64 -1.11
CA LYS A 181 19.18 -2.42 -1.96
C LYS A 181 17.97 -2.03 -1.13
N ILE A 182 17.72 -2.77 -0.04
CA ILE A 182 16.62 -2.50 0.87
C ILE A 182 16.87 -1.19 1.62
N GLN A 183 18.11 -0.92 2.03
CA GLN A 183 18.46 0.38 2.62
C GLN A 183 18.10 1.53 1.66
N ASN A 184 18.48 1.46 0.38
CA ASN A 184 18.11 2.46 -0.63
C ASN A 184 16.60 2.59 -0.80
N GLU A 185 15.87 1.48 -0.83
CA GLU A 185 14.41 1.50 -0.96
C GLU A 185 13.74 2.18 0.24
N LEU A 186 14.19 1.87 1.47
CA LEU A 186 13.70 2.52 2.68
C LEU A 186 13.99 4.03 2.67
N ILE A 187 15.21 4.42 2.27
CA ILE A 187 15.60 5.83 2.14
C ILE A 187 14.71 6.54 1.11
N ALA A 188 14.52 5.93 -0.07
CA ALA A 188 13.69 6.50 -1.13
C ALA A 188 12.22 6.65 -0.69
N ASN A 189 11.67 5.66 -0.01
CA ASN A 189 10.30 5.71 0.51
C ASN A 189 10.12 6.79 1.57
N ILE A 190 11.07 6.91 2.52
CA ILE A 190 11.05 7.96 3.54
C ILE A 190 11.20 9.33 2.88
N GLY A 191 12.17 9.49 1.98
CA GLY A 191 12.42 10.73 1.24
C GLY A 191 11.20 11.17 0.43
N SER A 192 10.58 10.26 -0.31
CA SER A 192 9.33 10.51 -1.05
C SER A 192 8.20 10.98 -0.14
N LYS A 193 8.03 10.33 1.02
CA LYS A 193 7.01 10.72 2.00
C LYS A 193 7.27 12.11 2.58
N VAL A 194 8.52 12.41 2.95
CA VAL A 194 8.92 13.75 3.43
C VAL A 194 8.67 14.81 2.36
N LYS A 195 9.12 14.56 1.12
CA LYS A 195 8.89 15.44 -0.04
C LYS A 195 7.39 15.71 -0.23
N SER A 196 6.56 14.67 -0.20
CA SER A 196 5.10 14.80 -0.30
C SER A 196 4.49 15.67 0.80
N GLU A 197 4.91 15.52 2.06
CA GLU A 197 4.41 16.35 3.16
C GLU A 197 4.87 17.81 3.04
N ILE A 198 6.10 18.06 2.57
CA ILE A 198 6.57 19.42 2.26
C ILE A 198 5.71 20.05 1.17
N ILE A 199 5.46 19.35 0.06
CA ILE A 199 4.63 19.87 -1.04
C ILE A 199 3.21 20.19 -0.55
N LYS A 200 2.63 19.36 0.32
CA LYS A 200 1.32 19.68 0.94
C LYS A 200 1.36 20.97 1.75
N LYS A 201 2.41 21.20 2.53
CA LYS A 201 2.59 22.45 3.29
C LYS A 201 2.67 23.65 2.35
N ILE A 202 3.47 23.56 1.29
CA ILE A 202 3.63 24.64 0.30
C ILE A 202 2.30 24.93 -0.40
N LYS A 203 1.56 23.90 -0.83
CA LYS A 203 0.22 24.05 -1.42
C LYS A 203 -0.75 24.74 -0.45
N LYS A 204 -0.66 24.47 0.86
CA LYS A 204 -1.47 25.12 1.89
C LYS A 204 -1.11 26.60 2.07
N SER A 205 0.17 26.94 2.00
CA SER A 205 0.65 28.34 2.05
C SER A 205 0.27 29.16 0.81
N LYS A 206 -0.15 28.49 -0.27
CA LYS A 206 -0.45 29.05 -1.60
C LYS A 206 0.78 29.64 -2.27
N TYR A 207 1.38 30.68 -1.69
CA TYR A 207 2.50 31.41 -2.25
C TYR A 207 3.85 30.92 -1.72
N PHE A 208 4.85 30.90 -2.60
CA PHE A 208 6.21 30.48 -2.28
C PHE A 208 7.23 31.22 -3.15
N SER A 209 8.49 31.21 -2.73
CA SER A 209 9.63 31.67 -3.54
C SER A 209 10.58 30.51 -3.81
N VAL A 210 11.24 30.54 -4.96
CA VAL A 210 12.21 29.52 -5.37
C VAL A 210 13.61 30.07 -5.19
N ILE A 211 14.48 29.29 -4.59
CA ILE A 211 15.90 29.60 -4.41
C ILE A 211 16.67 28.49 -5.11
N LEU A 212 17.50 28.89 -6.07
CA LEU A 212 18.34 28.00 -6.85
C LEU A 212 19.81 28.32 -6.57
N ASP A 213 20.53 27.31 -6.11
CA ASP A 213 21.95 27.41 -5.80
C ASP A 213 22.74 26.46 -6.70
N CYS A 214 23.76 26.97 -7.40
CA CYS A 214 24.53 26.23 -8.40
C CYS A 214 25.90 25.89 -7.84
N THR A 215 26.15 24.61 -7.60
CA THR A 215 27.47 24.13 -7.15
C THR A 215 28.06 23.18 -8.19
N PRO A 216 29.31 23.36 -8.63
CA PRO A 216 29.97 22.40 -9.50
C PRO A 216 30.23 21.09 -8.73
N ASP A 217 29.75 19.96 -9.25
CA ASP A 217 29.98 18.64 -8.66
C ASP A 217 31.41 18.16 -8.92
N ALA A 218 31.90 17.20 -8.12
CA ALA A 218 33.20 16.55 -8.23
C ALA A 218 33.45 15.91 -9.63
N SER A 219 32.37 15.62 -10.36
CA SER A 219 32.38 15.10 -11.73
C SER A 219 32.49 16.18 -12.84
N LYS A 220 32.57 17.46 -12.48
CA LYS A 220 32.49 18.65 -13.37
C LYS A 220 31.12 18.88 -14.03
N THR A 221 30.06 18.21 -13.59
CA THR A 221 28.68 18.55 -13.97
C THR A 221 28.12 19.63 -13.04
N GLU A 222 27.40 20.62 -13.57
CA GLU A 222 26.74 21.62 -12.71
C GLU A 222 25.49 20.98 -12.08
N GLN A 223 25.41 21.00 -10.76
CA GLN A 223 24.21 20.61 -10.02
C GLN A 223 23.57 21.85 -9.39
N MET A 224 22.24 21.86 -9.39
CA MET A 224 21.45 22.95 -8.85
C MET A 224 20.57 22.48 -7.70
N ASN A 225 20.73 23.10 -6.53
CA ASN A 225 19.90 22.85 -5.35
C ASN A 225 18.56 23.56 -5.52
N LEU A 226 17.46 22.81 -5.50
CA LEU A 226 16.11 23.38 -5.48
C LEU A 226 15.64 23.56 -4.03
N ILE A 227 15.52 24.81 -3.60
CA ILE A 227 14.99 25.19 -2.30
C ILE A 227 13.71 25.99 -2.50
N LEU A 228 12.63 25.61 -1.81
CA LEU A 228 11.39 26.36 -1.77
C LEU A 228 11.22 27.02 -0.40
N ARG A 229 10.96 28.32 -0.40
CA ARG A 229 10.69 29.11 0.80
C ARG A 229 9.22 29.51 0.82
N CYS A 230 8.52 29.24 1.92
CA CYS A 230 7.11 29.61 2.10
C CYS A 230 6.83 30.12 3.51
N VAL A 231 5.68 30.77 3.69
CA VAL A 231 5.21 31.18 5.01
C VAL A 231 4.24 30.12 5.53
N ASP A 232 4.60 29.46 6.62
CA ASP A 232 3.69 28.58 7.33
C ASP A 232 2.68 29.42 8.12
N VAL A 233 1.45 29.47 7.59
CA VAL A 233 0.31 30.15 8.22
C VAL A 233 -0.42 29.28 9.24
N SER A 234 -0.03 28.01 9.40
CA SER A 234 -0.62 27.11 10.40
C SER A 234 0.01 27.23 11.79
N SER A 235 1.18 27.85 11.89
CA SER A 235 1.80 28.23 13.16
C SER A 235 1.45 29.67 13.54
N THR A 236 1.39 29.95 14.85
CA THR A 236 1.18 31.30 15.39
C THR A 236 2.33 31.62 16.35
N PRO A 237 3.16 32.66 16.10
CA PRO A 237 3.15 33.53 14.92
C PRO A 237 3.52 32.77 13.63
N ALA A 238 3.13 33.31 12.47
CA ALA A 238 3.50 32.74 11.19
C ALA A 238 5.02 32.69 11.04
N LYS A 239 5.54 31.58 10.49
CA LYS A 239 6.99 31.34 10.35
C LYS A 239 7.38 31.20 8.89
N VAL A 240 8.53 31.77 8.53
CA VAL A 240 9.15 31.52 7.24
C VAL A 240 9.90 30.19 7.34
N GLU A 241 9.63 29.27 6.42
CA GLU A 241 10.29 27.97 6.34
C GLU A 241 10.93 27.79 4.97
N GLU A 242 12.09 27.13 4.96
CA GLU A 242 12.84 26.78 3.77
C GLU A 242 12.98 25.27 3.66
N TYR A 243 12.74 24.76 2.46
CA TYR A 243 12.69 23.34 2.20
C TYR A 243 13.57 23.00 1.01
N PHE A 244 14.65 22.26 1.27
CA PHE A 244 15.38 21.55 0.21
C PHE A 244 14.50 20.42 -0.34
N LEU A 245 14.40 20.34 -1.66
CA LEU A 245 13.60 19.31 -2.34
C LEU A 245 14.44 18.29 -3.09
N GLU A 246 15.32 18.76 -3.97
CA GLU A 246 16.16 17.88 -4.79
C GLU A 246 17.32 18.62 -5.43
N PHE A 247 18.31 17.84 -5.87
CA PHE A 247 19.34 18.28 -6.80
C PHE A 247 18.81 18.14 -8.22
N LEU A 248 18.95 19.20 -9.01
CA LEU A 248 18.62 19.25 -10.42
C LEU A 248 19.92 19.14 -11.22
N ILE A 249 19.95 18.25 -12.20
CA ILE A 249 21.08 18.12 -13.12
C ILE A 249 20.96 19.23 -14.17
N VAL A 250 22.02 20.01 -14.33
CA VAL A 250 22.08 21.09 -15.33
C VAL A 250 23.07 20.72 -16.42
N GLU A 251 22.54 20.44 -17.62
CA GLU A 251 23.36 20.24 -18.81
C GLU A 251 23.73 21.58 -19.47
N GLU A 252 22.80 22.55 -19.44
CA GLU A 252 22.96 23.87 -20.05
C GLU A 252 22.94 24.98 -19.00
N THR A 253 24.08 25.64 -18.82
CA THR A 253 24.32 26.65 -17.77
C THR A 253 23.88 28.06 -18.19
N THR A 254 23.13 28.17 -19.30
CA THR A 254 22.53 29.43 -19.76
C THR A 254 21.32 29.79 -18.89
N GLY A 255 21.01 31.08 -18.76
CA GLY A 255 19.83 31.50 -17.99
C GLY A 255 18.49 30.96 -18.53
N LEU A 256 18.43 30.52 -19.80
CA LEU A 256 17.24 29.87 -20.36
C LEU A 256 17.19 28.39 -19.98
N GLY A 257 18.32 27.68 -20.07
CA GLY A 257 18.43 26.28 -19.64
C GLY A 257 18.03 26.13 -18.17
N LEU A 258 18.60 26.95 -17.30
CA LEU A 258 18.29 26.97 -15.86
C LEU A 258 16.81 27.26 -15.57
N LEU A 259 16.18 28.16 -16.34
CA LEU A 259 14.75 28.46 -16.19
C LEU A 259 13.89 27.26 -16.60
N ASN A 260 14.23 26.56 -17.69
CA ASN A 260 13.47 25.39 -18.14
C ASN A 260 13.56 24.26 -17.11
N VAL A 261 14.76 23.98 -16.57
CA VAL A 261 14.96 22.99 -15.51
C VAL A 261 14.12 23.33 -14.27
N MET A 262 14.09 24.62 -13.87
CA MET A 262 13.23 25.08 -12.77
C MET A 262 11.73 24.86 -13.06
N LEU A 263 11.26 25.22 -14.26
CA LEU A 263 9.85 25.08 -14.64
C LEU A 263 9.43 23.61 -14.68
N ASP A 264 10.28 22.74 -15.22
CA ASP A 264 10.04 21.29 -15.26
C ASP A 264 10.03 20.69 -13.86
N ALA A 265 10.91 21.16 -12.95
CA ALA A 265 10.89 20.76 -11.56
C ALA A 265 9.61 21.20 -10.83
N ILE A 266 9.20 22.47 -10.96
CA ILE A 266 7.95 22.96 -10.34
C ILE A 266 6.74 22.16 -10.86
N LYS A 267 6.71 21.87 -12.16
CA LYS A 267 5.65 21.07 -12.78
C LYS A 267 5.65 19.62 -12.29
N SER A 268 6.82 18.99 -12.15
CA SER A 268 6.93 17.61 -11.66
C SER A 268 6.52 17.48 -10.19
N LEU A 269 6.66 18.56 -9.41
CA LEU A 269 6.18 18.69 -8.03
C LEU A 269 4.68 19.01 -7.93
N GLU A 270 3.98 19.12 -9.06
CA GLU A 270 2.57 19.54 -9.15
C GLU A 270 2.32 20.88 -8.44
N LEU A 271 3.29 21.80 -8.51
CA LEU A 271 3.14 23.16 -8.01
C LEU A 271 2.78 24.08 -9.17
N ASP A 272 2.01 25.11 -8.85
CA ASP A 272 1.59 26.12 -9.81
C ASP A 272 2.62 27.25 -9.86
N ILE A 273 3.16 27.51 -11.06
CA ILE A 273 4.14 28.55 -11.31
C ILE A 273 3.57 29.95 -11.03
N ASP A 274 2.25 30.14 -11.20
CA ASP A 274 1.58 31.43 -10.97
C ASP A 274 1.54 31.82 -9.49
N ASN A 275 1.87 30.87 -8.61
CA ASN A 275 2.00 31.09 -7.17
C ASN A 275 3.42 31.42 -6.72
N VAL A 276 4.41 31.42 -7.62
CA VAL A 276 5.77 31.89 -7.31
C VAL A 276 5.75 33.40 -7.13
N ARG A 277 6.28 33.88 -6.00
CA ARG A 277 6.35 35.32 -5.63
C ARG A 277 7.77 35.85 -5.44
N GLY A 278 8.77 35.00 -5.65
CA GLY A 278 10.17 35.40 -5.55
C GLY A 278 11.09 34.34 -6.15
N GLN A 279 12.23 34.78 -6.67
CA GLN A 279 13.26 33.92 -7.23
C GLN A 279 14.63 34.41 -6.72
N GLY A 280 15.45 33.51 -6.19
CA GLY A 280 16.82 33.78 -5.75
C GLY A 280 17.81 32.88 -6.50
N TYR A 281 18.90 33.46 -7.01
CA TYR A 281 19.96 32.76 -7.75
C TYR A 281 21.33 33.21 -7.23
N ASP A 282 22.22 32.27 -6.91
CA ASP A 282 23.57 32.60 -6.39
C ASP A 282 24.49 33.22 -7.49
N ASN A 283 24.33 32.81 -8.75
CA ASN A 283 25.08 33.33 -9.89
C ASN A 283 24.36 34.47 -10.65
N GLY A 284 24.00 35.54 -9.93
CA GLY A 284 23.22 36.68 -10.47
C GLY A 284 23.76 37.32 -11.77
N SER A 285 25.07 37.22 -12.04
CA SER A 285 25.72 37.87 -13.20
C SER A 285 25.35 37.26 -14.57
N LYS A 286 25.02 35.96 -14.65
CA LYS A 286 24.57 35.32 -15.91
C LYS A 286 23.09 35.58 -16.20
N TYR A 287 22.26 35.74 -15.17
CA TYR A 287 20.83 36.00 -15.30
C TYR A 287 20.51 37.49 -15.52
N GLU A 288 21.28 38.41 -14.94
CA GLU A 288 21.07 39.85 -15.13
C GLU A 288 21.31 40.32 -16.58
N ARG A 289 22.20 39.65 -17.34
CA ARG A 289 22.52 40.02 -18.73
C ARG A 289 21.39 39.75 -19.74
N LYS A 290 20.33 39.02 -19.36
CA LYS A 290 19.13 38.82 -20.19
C LYS A 290 17.85 39.08 -19.40
N LYS A 291 17.70 40.31 -18.88
CA LYS A 291 16.38 40.93 -18.63
C LYS A 291 15.57 41.14 -19.94
N SER A 292 15.66 40.24 -20.92
CA SER A 292 14.80 40.23 -22.11
C SER A 292 13.55 39.38 -21.83
N GLY A 293 12.50 40.05 -21.34
CA GLY A 293 11.10 39.69 -21.63
C GLY A 293 10.38 38.70 -20.71
N ARG A 294 11.00 37.58 -20.28
CA ARG A 294 10.25 36.49 -19.60
C ARG A 294 10.50 36.31 -18.10
N ALA A 295 11.71 36.55 -17.58
CA ALA A 295 11.96 36.52 -16.13
C ALA A 295 11.16 37.60 -15.36
N LYS A 296 10.78 38.70 -16.04
CA LYS A 296 9.84 39.72 -15.52
C LYS A 296 8.37 39.29 -15.48
N LYS A 297 7.98 38.17 -16.08
CA LYS A 297 6.55 37.74 -16.15
C LYS A 297 6.11 36.82 -15.02
N ILE A 298 7.04 36.34 -14.20
CA ILE A 298 6.76 35.42 -13.08
C ILE A 298 6.70 36.19 -11.74
N THR A 299 6.81 37.52 -11.76
CA THR A 299 6.57 38.39 -10.60
C THR A 299 5.52 39.43 -10.94
#